data_AF-A0A969L5C6-F1
#
_entry.id   AF-A0A969L5C6-F1
#
_cell.length_a   1.000
_cell.length_b   1.000
_cell.length_c   1.000
_cell.angle_alpha   90.00
_cell.angle_beta   90.00
_cell.angle_gamma   90.00
#
_symmetry.space_group_name_H-M   'P 1'
#
loop_
_entity.id
_entity.type
_entity.pdbx_description
1 polymer ?
#
loop_
_entity_poly.entity_id
_entity_poly.type
_entity_poly.pdbx_seq_one_letter_code
_entity_poly.pdbx_strand_id
1 'polypeptide(L)'
;MKAFVHDNFLLQSDMAEQLYHETAKDLPVIDYHNHVDPTQLIANYHFQNIARLWVNQDPYKHRAMRINGIPEAEITGPASDKAKFLNWAKTLPKTLGNPLFHWSCLELKRVLILMKYSTRKAPRQSGKRATKSWSRANYPPLLY
;
A
#
# COMPACT_ATOMS: atom_id res chain seq x y z
N MET A 1 -3.15 10.18 -21.45
CA MET A 1 -3.27 8.89 -20.73
C MET A 1 -3.87 9.14 -19.36
N LYS A 2 -4.93 8.40 -19.00
CA LYS A 2 -5.52 8.43 -17.65
C LYS A 2 -4.54 7.77 -16.67
N ALA A 3 -4.50 8.24 -15.42
CA ALA A 3 -3.73 7.57 -14.37
C ALA A 3 -4.31 6.17 -14.11
N PHE A 4 -3.48 5.20 -13.68
CA PHE A 4 -3.95 3.83 -13.41
C PHE A 4 -5.07 3.79 -12.37
N VAL A 5 -4.86 4.42 -11.21
CA VAL A 5 -5.91 4.67 -10.22
C VAL A 5 -6.49 6.06 -10.47
N HIS A 6 -7.71 6.12 -10.99
CA HIS A 6 -8.51 7.32 -11.21
C HIS A 6 -9.84 7.22 -10.46
N ASP A 7 -10.71 8.22 -10.57
CA ASP A 7 -11.92 8.30 -9.73
C ASP A 7 -12.93 7.21 -10.09
N ASN A 8 -13.00 6.83 -11.37
CA ASN A 8 -13.84 5.71 -11.85
C ASN A 8 -13.09 4.36 -11.88
N PHE A 9 -12.07 4.16 -11.05
CA PHE A 9 -11.28 2.91 -11.06
C PHE A 9 -12.20 1.71 -10.76
N LEU A 10 -12.20 0.70 -11.63
CA LEU A 10 -13.12 -0.47 -11.63
C LEU A 10 -14.60 -0.17 -11.97
N LEU A 11 -14.98 1.08 -12.23
CA LEU A 11 -16.34 1.43 -12.64
C LEU A 11 -16.41 1.38 -14.18
N GLN A 12 -17.26 0.50 -14.71
CA GLN A 12 -17.31 0.17 -16.15
C GLN A 12 -18.60 0.63 -16.85
N SER A 13 -19.48 1.33 -16.14
CA SER A 13 -20.75 1.86 -16.69
C SER A 13 -21.19 3.11 -15.95
N ASP A 14 -22.02 3.92 -16.60
CA ASP A 14 -22.59 5.14 -16.01
C ASP A 14 -23.37 4.84 -14.73
N MET A 15 -24.11 3.71 -14.70
CA MET A 15 -24.81 3.25 -13.51
C MET A 15 -23.84 2.91 -12.36
N ALA A 16 -22.71 2.26 -12.64
CA ALA A 16 -21.70 1.96 -11.63
C ALA A 16 -21.03 3.23 -11.08
N GLU A 17 -20.78 4.21 -11.95
CA GLU A 17 -20.29 5.53 -11.55
C GLU A 17 -21.28 6.24 -10.63
N GLN A 18 -22.56 6.27 -11.01
CA GLN A 18 -23.61 6.91 -10.23
C GLN A 18 -23.76 6.27 -8.83
N LEU A 19 -23.93 4.95 -8.77
CA LEU A 19 -24.11 4.23 -7.50
C LEU A 19 -22.92 4.40 -6.56
N TYR A 20 -21.70 4.41 -7.10
CA TYR A 20 -20.51 4.62 -6.27
C TYR A 20 -20.41 6.08 -5.80
N HIS A 21 -20.49 7.04 -6.72
CA HIS A 21 -20.18 8.43 -6.42
C HIS A 21 -21.29 9.19 -5.70
N GLU A 22 -22.55 8.83 -5.89
CA GLU A 22 -23.70 9.50 -5.29
C GLU A 22 -24.21 8.80 -4.03
N THR A 23 -23.78 7.56 -3.79
CA THR A 23 -24.25 6.77 -2.63
C THR A 23 -23.10 6.14 -1.87
N ALA A 24 -22.34 5.22 -2.47
CA ALA A 24 -21.46 4.34 -1.69
C ALA A 24 -20.22 5.03 -1.10
N LYS A 25 -19.62 5.99 -1.80
CA LYS A 25 -18.29 6.53 -1.45
C LYS A 25 -18.22 7.24 -0.10
N ASP A 26 -19.33 7.84 0.35
CA ASP A 26 -19.40 8.69 1.54
C ASP A 26 -19.98 7.95 2.76
N LEU A 27 -20.36 6.68 2.59
CA LEU A 27 -20.83 5.85 3.69
C LEU A 27 -19.67 5.47 4.63
N PRO A 28 -19.92 5.36 5.95
CA PRO A 28 -18.92 4.92 6.89
C PRO A 28 -18.53 3.46 6.62
N VAL A 29 -17.27 3.12 6.92
CA VAL A 29 -16.81 1.72 6.90
C VAL A 29 -17.27 1.03 8.18
N ILE A 30 -18.05 -0.03 8.04
CA ILE A 30 -18.46 -0.91 9.14
C ILE A 30 -17.62 -2.19 9.05
N ASP A 31 -16.51 -2.22 9.80
CA ASP A 31 -15.53 -3.33 9.79
C ASP A 31 -15.74 -4.28 10.97
N TYR A 32 -16.81 -5.08 10.90
CA TYR A 32 -17.25 -5.97 12.00
C TYR A 32 -16.32 -7.17 12.25
N HIS A 33 -15.39 -7.45 11.32
CA HIS A 33 -14.44 -8.56 11.45
C HIS A 33 -13.08 -8.17 10.90
N ASN A 34 -12.13 -7.94 11.80
CA ASN A 34 -10.73 -7.71 11.47
C ASN A 34 -9.80 -8.34 12.52
N HIS A 35 -8.50 -8.22 12.27
CA HIS A 35 -7.44 -8.70 13.14
C HIS A 35 -6.50 -7.56 13.56
N VAL A 36 -7.04 -6.35 13.74
CA VAL A 36 -6.26 -5.22 14.23
C VAL A 36 -5.90 -5.45 15.70
N ASP A 37 -4.66 -5.12 16.06
CA ASP A 37 -4.17 -5.28 17.43
C ASP A 37 -4.82 -4.24 18.36
N PRO A 38 -5.71 -4.65 19.29
CA PRO A 38 -6.40 -3.71 20.17
C PRO A 38 -5.42 -2.99 21.11
N THR A 39 -4.28 -3.61 21.43
CA THR A 39 -3.25 -3.00 22.29
C THR A 39 -2.61 -1.80 21.61
N GLN A 40 -2.30 -1.93 20.31
CA GLN A 40 -1.77 -0.82 19.51
C GLN A 40 -2.79 0.31 19.37
N LEU A 41 -4.07 -0.03 19.25
CA LEU A 41 -5.15 0.94 19.15
C LEU A 41 -5.30 1.75 20.44
N ILE A 42 -5.39 1.07 21.59
CA ILE A 42 -5.50 1.70 22.91
C ILE A 42 -4.27 2.56 23.23
N ALA A 43 -3.08 2.08 22.86
CA ALA A 43 -1.83 2.80 23.08
C ALA A 43 -1.61 3.98 22.13
N ASN A 44 -2.52 4.22 21.17
CA ASN A 44 -2.32 5.15 20.07
C ASN A 44 -0.93 4.95 19.43
N TYR A 45 -0.65 3.70 19.03
CA TYR A 45 0.69 3.31 18.60
C TYR A 45 1.07 3.96 17.27
N HIS A 46 2.25 4.57 17.23
CA HIS A 46 2.80 5.18 16.02
C HIS A 46 3.89 4.29 15.42
N PHE A 47 3.70 3.88 14.17
CA PHE A 47 4.69 3.09 13.46
C PHE A 47 5.94 3.93 13.16
N GLN A 48 7.12 3.37 13.47
CA GLN A 48 8.41 4.04 13.27
C GLN A 48 8.74 4.32 11.80
N ASN A 49 8.26 3.47 10.87
CA ASN A 49 8.50 3.61 9.44
C ASN A 49 7.45 2.83 8.62
N ILE A 50 7.40 3.11 7.31
CA ILE A 50 6.47 2.48 6.37
C ILE A 50 6.63 0.97 6.26
N ALA A 51 7.84 0.41 6.43
CA ALA A 51 8.00 -1.03 6.33
C ALA A 51 7.25 -1.72 7.47
N ARG A 52 7.34 -1.18 8.69
CA ARG A 52 6.63 -1.73 9.85
C ARG A 52 5.12 -1.62 9.72
N LEU A 53 4.61 -0.51 9.19
CA LEU A 53 3.18 -0.32 8.95
C LEU A 53 2.67 -1.22 7.82
N TRP A 54 3.40 -1.28 6.70
CA TRP A 54 2.83 -1.68 5.42
C TRP A 54 3.35 -3.01 4.89
N VAL A 55 4.59 -3.39 5.22
CA VAL A 55 5.28 -4.57 4.69
C VAL A 55 5.36 -5.68 5.74
N ASN A 56 5.91 -5.39 6.92
CA ASN A 56 6.28 -6.38 7.92
C ASN A 56 5.09 -7.12 8.55
N GLN A 57 3.89 -6.55 8.48
CA GLN A 57 2.67 -7.12 9.05
C GLN A 57 1.78 -7.81 8.01
N ASP A 58 2.16 -7.80 6.72
CA ASP A 58 1.29 -8.26 5.63
C ASP A 58 1.75 -9.63 5.08
N PRO A 59 1.04 -10.73 5.40
CA PRO A 59 1.41 -12.06 4.93
C PRO A 59 1.26 -12.23 3.41
N TYR A 60 0.41 -11.45 2.73
CA TYR A 60 0.28 -11.48 1.28
C TYR A 60 1.52 -10.88 0.59
N LYS A 61 2.05 -9.77 1.12
CA LYS A 61 3.32 -9.20 0.64
C LYS A 61 4.48 -10.17 0.87
N HIS A 62 4.54 -10.80 2.05
CA HIS A 62 5.54 -11.84 2.33
C HIS A 62 5.45 -13.01 1.33
N ARG A 63 4.25 -13.52 1.06
CA ARG A 63 4.04 -14.59 0.09
C ARG A 63 4.52 -14.20 -1.31
N ALA A 64 4.18 -13.00 -1.76
CA ALA A 64 4.63 -12.49 -3.06
C ALA A 64 6.16 -12.34 -3.13
N MET A 65 6.80 -11.87 -2.05
CA MET A 65 8.26 -11.76 -1.97
C MET A 65 8.94 -13.14 -2.02
N ARG A 66 8.38 -14.16 -1.34
CA ARG A 66 8.87 -15.55 -1.42
C ARG A 66 8.77 -16.13 -2.83
N ILE A 67 7.61 -15.96 -3.48
CA ILE A 67 7.40 -16.38 -4.88
C ILE A 67 8.38 -15.68 -5.81
N ASN A 68 8.72 -14.43 -5.52
CA ASN A 68 9.71 -13.64 -6.26
C ASN A 68 11.18 -13.99 -5.93
N GLY A 69 11.43 -15.01 -5.12
CA GLY A 69 12.77 -15.50 -4.80
C GLY A 69 13.56 -14.61 -3.84
N ILE A 70 12.91 -13.74 -3.07
CA ILE A 70 13.59 -12.95 -2.02
C ILE A 70 13.96 -13.89 -0.86
N PRO A 71 15.20 -13.86 -0.34
CA PRO A 71 15.60 -14.70 0.79
C PRO A 71 14.74 -14.43 2.04
N GLU A 72 14.39 -15.47 2.80
CA GLU A 72 13.52 -15.32 3.99
C GLU A 72 14.11 -14.37 5.05
N ALA A 73 15.45 -14.29 5.12
CA ALA A 73 16.18 -13.33 5.97
C ALA A 73 15.81 -11.86 5.66
N GLU A 74 15.39 -11.57 4.42
CA GLU A 74 14.98 -10.25 3.93
C GLU A 74 13.45 -10.06 3.86
N ILE A 75 12.68 -11.02 4.37
CA ILE A 75 11.21 -10.95 4.48
C ILE A 75 10.84 -10.86 5.96
N THR A 76 10.95 -11.97 6.70
CA THR A 76 10.61 -12.03 8.12
C THR A 76 11.85 -12.04 9.03
N GLY A 77 13.04 -12.31 8.47
CA GLY A 77 14.28 -12.39 9.23
C GLY A 77 14.94 -11.04 9.58
N PRO A 78 16.26 -11.05 9.86
CA PRO A 78 16.95 -9.96 10.56
C PRO A 78 17.30 -8.74 9.69
N ALA A 79 16.95 -8.74 8.40
CA ALA A 79 17.23 -7.59 7.54
C ALA A 79 16.57 -6.31 8.06
N SER A 80 17.21 -5.17 7.79
CA SER A 80 16.66 -3.86 8.16
C SER A 80 15.29 -3.61 7.51
N ASP A 81 14.42 -2.86 8.18
CA ASP A 81 13.12 -2.43 7.66
C ASP A 81 13.24 -1.76 6.27
N LYS A 82 14.32 -1.01 6.04
CA LYS A 82 14.62 -0.38 4.74
C LYS A 82 14.87 -1.41 3.65
N ALA A 83 15.62 -2.47 3.95
CA ALA A 83 15.87 -3.56 3.00
C ALA A 83 14.57 -4.29 2.66
N LYS A 84 13.75 -4.63 3.66
CA LYS A 84 12.43 -5.26 3.48
C LYS A 84 11.54 -4.41 2.58
N PHE A 85 11.43 -3.11 2.83
CA PHE A 85 10.67 -2.18 1.99
C PHE A 85 11.19 -2.09 0.55
N LEU A 86 12.51 -2.02 0.36
CA LEU A 86 13.09 -1.98 -0.99
C LEU A 86 12.84 -3.28 -1.77
N ASN A 87 12.87 -4.43 -1.09
CA ASN A 87 12.55 -5.71 -1.72
C ASN A 87 11.07 -5.83 -2.06
N TRP A 88 10.18 -5.31 -1.21
CA TRP A 88 8.77 -5.16 -1.57
C TRP A 88 8.60 -4.26 -2.81
N ALA A 89 9.25 -3.10 -2.84
CA ALA A 89 9.17 -2.16 -3.97
C ALA A 89 9.70 -2.76 -5.29
N LYS A 90 10.71 -3.65 -5.23
CA LYS A 90 11.18 -4.44 -6.39
C LYS A 90 10.21 -5.56 -6.80
N THR A 91 9.43 -6.08 -5.85
CA THR A 91 8.46 -7.16 -6.06
C THR A 91 7.16 -6.64 -6.65
N LEU A 92 6.68 -5.47 -6.22
CA LEU A 92 5.41 -4.88 -6.62
C LEU A 92 5.17 -4.83 -8.15
N PRO A 93 6.12 -4.42 -9.02
CA PRO A 93 5.90 -4.45 -10.47
C PRO A 93 5.65 -5.85 -11.04
N LYS A 94 6.07 -6.91 -10.34
CA LYS A 94 5.87 -8.30 -10.73
C LYS A 94 4.54 -8.87 -10.22
N THR A 95 3.77 -8.10 -9.46
CA THR A 95 2.43 -8.50 -8.99
C THR A 95 1.32 -8.02 -9.91
N LEU A 96 1.63 -7.60 -11.16
CA LEU A 96 0.61 -7.28 -12.15
C LEU A 96 -0.32 -8.48 -12.37
N GLY A 97 -1.64 -8.23 -12.37
CA GLY A 97 -2.67 -9.27 -12.39
C GLY A 97 -3.00 -9.86 -11.01
N ASN A 98 -2.22 -9.55 -9.97
CA ASN A 98 -2.53 -9.91 -8.58
C ASN A 98 -3.15 -8.70 -7.84
N PRO A 99 -4.14 -8.91 -6.94
CA PRO A 99 -4.75 -7.84 -6.14
C PRO A 99 -3.77 -6.96 -5.37
N LEU A 100 -2.61 -7.49 -4.97
CA LEU A 100 -1.53 -6.73 -4.34
C LEU A 100 -1.12 -5.48 -5.12
N PHE A 101 -1.19 -5.54 -6.46
CA PHE A 101 -0.88 -4.37 -7.28
C PHE A 101 -1.95 -3.27 -7.13
N HIS A 102 -3.23 -3.65 -7.11
CA HIS A 102 -4.35 -2.73 -6.91
C HIS A 102 -4.30 -2.11 -5.52
N TRP A 103 -4.22 -2.95 -4.48
CA TRP A 103 -4.16 -2.51 -3.08
C TRP A 103 -3.02 -1.53 -2.87
N SER A 104 -1.83 -1.88 -3.35
CA SER A 104 -0.66 -1.01 -3.17
C SER A 104 -0.81 0.34 -3.86
N CYS A 105 -1.35 0.37 -5.08
CA CYS A 105 -1.57 1.62 -5.79
C CYS A 105 -2.64 2.48 -5.11
N LEU A 106 -3.70 1.88 -4.57
CA LEU A 106 -4.75 2.56 -3.81
C LEU A 106 -4.23 3.14 -2.50
N GLU A 107 -3.50 2.34 -1.71
CA GLU A 107 -2.91 2.72 -0.43
C GLU A 107 -1.89 3.86 -0.60
N LEU A 108 -1.04 3.78 -1.63
CA LEU A 108 -0.09 4.84 -1.98
C LEU A 108 -0.77 6.14 -2.40
N LYS A 109 -1.92 6.06 -3.07
CA LYS A 109 -2.68 7.23 -3.54
C LYS A 109 -3.47 7.89 -2.40
N ARG A 110 -4.19 7.10 -1.60
CA ARG A 110 -5.20 7.60 -0.66
C ARG A 110 -4.65 7.78 0.75
N VAL A 111 -3.87 6.83 1.26
CA VAL A 111 -3.50 6.76 2.68
C VAL A 111 -2.08 7.29 2.91
N LEU A 112 -1.13 6.84 2.12
CA LEU A 112 0.28 7.19 2.30
C LEU A 112 0.66 8.51 1.61
N ILE A 113 -0.24 9.07 0.78
CA ILE A 113 -0.08 10.32 0.01
C ILE A 113 1.30 10.37 -0.71
N LEU A 114 1.78 9.23 -1.20
CA LEU A 114 3.07 9.15 -1.91
C LEU A 114 2.90 9.41 -3.41
N MET A 115 1.67 9.38 -3.93
CA MET A 115 1.38 9.56 -5.36
C MET A 115 1.25 11.01 -5.86
N LYS A 116 1.58 12.04 -5.07
CA LYS A 116 1.61 13.44 -5.59
C LYS A 116 2.70 13.69 -6.65
N TYR A 117 3.60 12.73 -6.92
CA TYR A 117 4.67 12.89 -7.91
C TYR A 117 4.87 11.63 -8.76
N SER A 118 4.19 11.54 -9.92
CA SER A 118 4.78 11.07 -11.20
C SER A 118 3.70 10.84 -12.27
N THR A 119 3.30 11.89 -13.00
CA THR A 119 2.65 11.75 -14.32
C THR A 119 3.61 11.97 -15.49
N ARG A 120 4.93 11.97 -15.26
CA ARG A 120 5.93 12.02 -16.33
C ARG A 120 6.88 10.83 -16.22
N LYS A 121 6.64 9.84 -17.08
CA LYS A 121 7.45 8.64 -17.36
C LYS A 121 7.18 7.42 -16.45
N ALA A 122 6.80 6.33 -17.11
CA ALA A 122 6.65 4.97 -16.59
C ALA A 122 7.89 4.52 -15.77
N PRO A 123 7.74 3.59 -14.81
CA PRO A 123 8.79 3.25 -13.86
C PRO A 123 9.82 2.30 -14.48
N ARG A 124 10.68 2.81 -15.35
CA ARG A 124 12.04 2.31 -15.51
C ARG A 124 12.89 3.11 -14.52
N GLN A 125 13.51 2.43 -13.55
CA GLN A 125 14.36 2.95 -12.45
C GLN A 125 13.65 3.22 -11.10
N SER A 126 13.30 2.16 -10.36
CA SER A 126 12.67 2.23 -9.03
C SER A 126 13.63 2.00 -7.84
N GLY A 127 14.90 2.38 -7.95
CA GLY A 127 15.84 2.34 -6.80
C GLY A 127 15.94 3.66 -6.02
N LYS A 128 15.95 4.80 -6.71
CA LYS A 128 16.27 6.11 -6.11
C LYS A 128 15.05 6.92 -5.64
N ARG A 129 13.82 6.55 -5.99
CA ARG A 129 12.59 7.28 -5.60
C ARG A 129 11.97 6.76 -4.29
N ALA A 130 12.14 5.47 -4.00
CA ALA A 130 11.67 4.82 -2.77
C ALA A 130 12.37 5.36 -1.49
N THR A 131 13.54 5.98 -1.61
CA THR A 131 14.30 6.52 -0.47
C THR A 131 13.78 7.85 0.03
N LYS A 132 13.07 8.64 -0.80
CA LYS A 132 12.56 9.97 -0.43
C LYS A 132 11.24 9.91 0.36
N SER A 133 10.50 8.80 0.24
CA SER A 133 9.27 8.51 1.00
C SER A 133 9.52 7.90 2.38
N TRP A 134 10.72 7.38 2.63
CA TRP A 134 11.11 6.70 3.87
C TRP A 134 11.04 7.60 5.12
N SER A 135 11.43 8.88 5.00
CA SER A 135 11.72 9.76 6.13
C SER A 135 10.69 10.86 6.42
N ARG A 136 9.60 10.96 5.65
CA ARG A 136 8.69 12.13 5.70
C ARG A 136 7.24 11.85 6.05
N ALA A 137 6.86 10.59 6.27
CA ALA A 137 5.50 10.30 6.69
C ALA A 137 5.44 10.30 8.23
N ASN A 138 4.78 11.31 8.80
CA ASN A 138 3.99 11.09 10.01
C ASN A 138 2.95 10.05 9.59
N TYR A 139 3.18 8.78 9.94
CA TYR A 139 2.18 7.74 9.74
C TYR A 139 1.14 7.98 10.82
N PRO A 140 -0.05 8.51 10.48
CA PRO A 140 -1.07 8.71 11.49
C PRO A 140 -1.38 7.37 12.14
N PRO A 141 -1.79 7.36 13.42
CA PRO A 141 -2.43 6.19 14.01
C PRO A 141 -3.58 5.74 13.10
N LEU A 142 -3.93 4.45 13.14
CA LEU A 142 -5.06 3.92 12.38
C LEU A 142 -6.27 4.85 12.60
N LEU A 143 -6.59 5.65 11.58
CA LEU A 143 -7.68 6.60 11.62
C LEU A 143 -8.97 5.78 11.59
N TYR A 144 -9.61 5.71 12.74
CA TYR A 144 -11.01 5.32 12.89
C TYR A 144 -11.80 6.57 13.24
#